data_AF-A0AAF0C7H7-F1
#
_entry.id   AF-A0AAF0C7H7-F1
#
_cell.length_a   1.000
_cell.length_b   1.000
_cell.length_c   1.000
_cell.angle_alpha   90.00
_cell.angle_beta   90.00
_cell.angle_gamma   90.00
#
_symmetry.space_group_name_H-M   'P 1'
#
loop_
_entity.id
_entity.type
_entity.pdbx_description
1 polymer ?
#
loop_
_entity_poly.entity_id
_entity_poly.type
_entity_poly.pdbx_seq_one_letter_code
_entity_poly.pdbx_strand_id
1 'polypeptide(L)'
;MEISAEHWLALSVAILLFLWAIAIFFFGRISVKHIESEMAKEGKLPPVWDRGIGARMAVYASIILFPNIKRHASLVDVESTKRHARKIDWYLALFLELTFYTLMLLIVIAYFLYGPE
;
A
#
# COMPACT_ATOMS: atom_id res chain seq x y z
N MET A 1 -18.80 -26.58 19.48
CA MET A 1 -17.74 -25.54 19.46
C MET A 1 -18.44 -24.21 19.27
N GLU A 2 -18.49 -23.38 20.29
CA GLU A 2 -19.13 -22.06 20.20
C GLU A 2 -18.17 -21.07 19.57
N ILE A 3 -18.62 -20.35 18.55
CA ILE A 3 -17.81 -19.32 17.88
C ILE A 3 -17.91 -18.04 18.70
N SER A 4 -16.82 -17.64 19.36
CA SER A 4 -16.73 -16.39 20.12
C SER A 4 -16.37 -15.19 19.22
N ALA A 5 -16.50 -13.97 19.74
CA ALA A 5 -16.10 -12.74 19.06
C ALA A 5 -14.61 -12.72 18.69
N GLU A 6 -13.75 -13.33 19.52
CA GLU A 6 -12.31 -13.48 19.26
C GLU A 6 -12.04 -14.28 17.98
N HIS A 7 -12.79 -15.37 17.75
CA HIS A 7 -12.68 -16.18 16.54
C HIS A 7 -13.05 -15.39 15.28
N TRP A 8 -14.12 -14.58 15.34
CA TRP A 8 -14.51 -13.70 14.24
C TRP A 8 -13.48 -12.62 13.94
N LEU A 9 -12.88 -12.05 14.99
CA LEU A 9 -11.83 -11.05 14.87
C LEU A 9 -10.58 -11.66 14.23
N ALA A 10 -10.14 -12.83 14.70
CA ALA A 10 -9.00 -13.55 14.16
C ALA A 10 -9.20 -13.92 12.69
N LEU A 11 -10.39 -14.41 12.32
CA LEU A 11 -10.74 -14.70 10.93
C LEU A 11 -10.70 -13.42 10.07
N SER A 12 -11.23 -12.31 10.57
CA SER A 12 -11.23 -11.03 9.85
C SER A 12 -9.81 -10.50 9.62
N VAL A 13 -8.95 -10.57 10.63
CA VAL A 13 -7.52 -10.22 10.52
C VAL A 13 -6.82 -11.11 9.49
N ALA A 14 -7.06 -12.42 9.52
CA ALA A 14 -6.48 -13.35 8.56
C ALA A 14 -6.91 -13.02 7.12
N ILE A 15 -8.21 -12.80 6.88
CA ILE A 15 -8.73 -12.43 5.56
C ILE A 15 -8.11 -11.11 5.07
N LEU A 16 -8.05 -10.09 5.93
CA LEU A 16 -7.46 -8.80 5.57
C LEU A 16 -5.96 -8.90 5.28
N LEU A 17 -5.23 -9.75 6.00
CA LEU A 17 -3.82 -10.02 5.72
C LEU A 17 -3.64 -10.58 4.30
N PHE A 18 -4.48 -11.55 3.90
CA PHE A 18 -4.45 -12.10 2.54
C PHE A 18 -4.85 -11.05 1.48
N LEU A 19 -5.90 -10.26 1.74
CA LEU A 19 -6.32 -9.19 0.84
C LEU A 19 -5.23 -8.13 0.67
N TRP A 20 -4.54 -7.76 1.75
CA TRP A 20 -3.44 -6.82 1.73
C TRP A 20 -2.22 -7.38 0.96
N ALA A 21 -1.87 -8.66 1.17
CA ALA A 21 -0.82 -9.32 0.40
C ALA A 21 -1.13 -9.36 -1.11
N ILE A 22 -2.39 -9.64 -1.46
CA ILE A 22 -2.89 -9.57 -2.83
C ILE A 22 -2.77 -8.14 -3.38
N ALA A 23 -3.14 -7.14 -2.58
CA ALA A 23 -3.03 -5.73 -2.96
C ALA A 23 -1.58 -5.31 -3.23
N ILE A 24 -0.64 -5.71 -2.36
CA ILE A 24 0.80 -5.49 -2.56
C ILE A 24 1.26 -6.09 -3.88
N PHE A 25 0.89 -7.36 -4.12
CA PHE A 25 1.30 -8.06 -5.34
C PHE A 25 0.77 -7.37 -6.59
N PHE A 26 -0.53 -7.06 -6.65
CA PHE A 26 -1.12 -6.42 -7.82
C PHE A 26 -0.62 -5.00 -8.02
N PHE A 27 -0.57 -4.16 -6.99
CA PHE A 27 -0.08 -2.80 -7.10
C PHE A 27 1.41 -2.79 -7.50
N GLY A 28 2.23 -3.67 -6.93
CA GLY A 28 3.63 -3.84 -7.34
C GLY A 28 3.79 -4.27 -8.80
N ARG A 29 3.05 -5.28 -9.24
CA ARG A 29 3.19 -5.85 -10.60
C ARG A 29 2.55 -5.00 -11.70
N ILE A 30 1.44 -4.33 -11.42
CA ILE A 30 0.65 -3.59 -12.41
C ILE A 30 1.02 -2.11 -12.39
N SER A 31 1.08 -1.49 -11.21
CA SER A 31 1.25 -0.04 -11.07
C SER A 31 2.71 0.34 -10.94
N VAL A 32 3.42 -0.17 -9.94
CA VAL A 32 4.84 0.19 -9.70
C VAL A 32 5.70 -0.16 -10.91
N LYS A 33 5.58 -1.40 -11.43
CA LYS A 33 6.33 -1.82 -12.61
C LYS A 33 6.04 -0.96 -13.85
N HIS A 34 4.79 -0.53 -14.04
CA HIS A 34 4.42 0.34 -15.15
C HIS A 34 5.05 1.73 -15.01
N ILE A 35 4.86 2.37 -13.85
CA ILE A 35 5.37 3.71 -13.57
C ILE A 35 6.90 3.74 -13.68
N GLU A 36 7.59 2.78 -13.08
CA GLU A 36 9.05 2.67 -13.16
C GLU A 36 9.53 2.41 -14.59
N SER A 37 8.78 1.64 -15.39
CA SER A 37 9.10 1.40 -16.80
C SER A 37 8.95 2.67 -17.65
N GLU A 38 7.95 3.51 -17.40
CA GLU A 38 7.79 4.78 -18.11
C GLU A 38 8.85 5.80 -17.67
N MET A 39 9.18 5.85 -16.38
CA MET A 39 10.28 6.66 -15.85
C MET A 39 11.63 6.26 -16.46
N ALA A 40 11.88 4.96 -16.63
CA ALA A 40 13.12 4.46 -17.23
C ALA A 40 13.31 4.94 -18.67
N LYS A 41 12.23 5.13 -19.45
CA LYS A 41 12.30 5.70 -20.81
C LYS A 41 12.79 7.15 -20.80
N GLU A 42 12.61 7.86 -19.69
CA GLU A 42 13.08 9.22 -19.47
C GLU A 42 14.47 9.27 -18.81
N GLY A 43 15.14 8.12 -18.65
CA GLY A 43 16.42 8.02 -17.96
C GLY A 43 16.33 8.12 -16.43
N LYS A 44 15.12 8.04 -15.86
CA LYS A 44 14.89 8.08 -14.41
C LYS A 44 14.80 6.68 -13.85
N LEU A 45 15.80 6.30 -13.05
CA LEU A 45 15.85 4.99 -12.42
C LEU A 45 15.13 4.99 -11.06
N PRO A 46 14.59 3.84 -10.61
CA PRO A 46 14.03 3.71 -9.28
C PRO A 46 15.05 4.06 -8.19
N PRO A 47 14.60 4.54 -7.01
CA PRO A 47 15.48 4.88 -5.91
C PRO A 47 16.26 3.66 -5.40
N VAL A 48 17.58 3.80 -5.24
CA VAL A 48 18.48 2.69 -4.85
C VAL A 48 18.33 2.29 -3.37
N TRP A 49 17.75 3.17 -2.55
CA TRP A 49 17.57 2.96 -1.11
C TRP A 49 16.49 1.92 -0.79
N ASP A 50 15.51 1.72 -1.67
CA ASP A 50 14.48 0.70 -1.51
C ASP A 50 14.68 -0.44 -2.50
N ARG A 51 15.56 -1.38 -2.11
CA ARG A 51 15.86 -2.60 -2.88
C ARG A 51 14.93 -3.79 -2.57
N GLY A 52 13.81 -3.58 -1.88
CA GLY A 52 12.84 -4.67 -1.66
C GLY A 52 12.03 -4.65 -0.38
N ILE A 53 12.14 -3.61 0.47
CA ILE A 53 11.33 -3.52 1.69
C ILE A 53 9.90 -3.04 1.34
N GLY A 54 9.75 -2.37 0.18
CA GLY A 54 8.45 -1.94 -0.34
C GLY A 54 8.02 -0.56 0.16
N ALA A 55 8.90 0.17 0.84
CA ALA A 55 8.61 1.52 1.32
C ALA A 55 8.27 2.49 0.17
N ARG A 56 8.94 2.39 -0.98
CA ARG A 56 8.65 3.17 -2.19
C ARG A 56 7.26 2.91 -2.74
N MET A 57 6.73 1.70 -2.53
CA MET A 57 5.38 1.33 -2.95
C MET A 57 4.34 2.18 -2.21
N ALA A 58 4.49 2.32 -0.88
CA ALA A 58 3.63 3.20 -0.07
C ALA A 58 3.79 4.68 -0.47
N VAL A 59 5.01 5.11 -0.82
CA VAL A 59 5.22 6.48 -1.32
C VAL A 59 4.51 6.69 -2.66
N TYR A 60 4.59 5.75 -3.61
CA TYR A 60 3.85 5.84 -4.88
C TYR A 60 2.34 5.81 -4.66
N ALA A 61 1.82 4.89 -3.85
CA ALA A 61 0.39 4.80 -3.55
C ALA A 61 -0.15 6.13 -2.99
N SER A 62 0.55 6.72 -2.03
CA SER A 62 0.14 7.99 -1.45
C SER A 62 0.28 9.19 -2.41
N ILE A 63 1.26 9.22 -3.33
CA ILE A 63 1.34 10.24 -4.39
C ILE A 63 0.13 10.12 -5.35
N ILE A 64 -0.24 8.89 -5.71
CA ILE A 64 -1.34 8.61 -6.63
C ILE A 64 -2.68 9.00 -5.99
N LEU A 65 -2.90 8.67 -4.71
CA LEU A 65 -4.14 8.99 -4.01
C LEU A 65 -4.30 10.49 -3.71
N PHE A 66 -3.18 11.17 -3.42
CA PHE A 66 -3.17 12.57 -3.02
C PHE A 66 -2.30 13.43 -3.95
N PRO A 67 -2.67 13.55 -5.24
CA PRO A 67 -1.83 14.22 -6.24
C PRO A 67 -1.66 15.73 -5.99
N ASN A 68 -2.48 16.34 -5.13
CA ASN A 68 -2.40 17.76 -4.82
C ASN A 68 -1.44 18.10 -3.67
N ILE A 69 -0.91 17.09 -2.96
CA ILE A 69 0.04 17.33 -1.86
C ILE A 69 1.40 17.72 -2.46
N LYS A 70 1.85 18.95 -2.16
CA LYS A 70 3.18 19.43 -2.51
C LYS A 70 4.21 18.74 -1.63
N ARG A 71 4.86 17.69 -2.14
CA ARG A 71 5.96 17.00 -1.45
C ARG A 71 7.29 17.51 -1.98
N HIS A 72 7.87 18.49 -1.29
CA HIS A 72 9.17 19.07 -1.65
C HIS A 72 10.36 18.18 -1.26
N ALA A 73 10.16 17.23 -0.35
CA ALA A 73 11.17 16.27 0.11
C ALA A 73 10.70 14.82 -0.05
N SER A 74 10.14 14.48 -1.22
CA SER A 74 9.74 13.10 -1.50
C SER A 74 10.96 12.23 -1.79
N LEU A 75 11.00 11.04 -1.20
CA LEU A 75 12.04 10.02 -1.45
C LEU A 75 11.99 9.43 -2.87
N VAL A 76 10.96 9.79 -3.66
CA VAL A 76 10.73 9.40 -5.05
C VAL A 76 10.30 10.61 -5.89
N ASP A 77 10.51 10.55 -7.22
CA ASP A 77 10.14 11.61 -8.16
C ASP A 77 8.61 11.78 -8.28
N VAL A 78 8.08 12.77 -7.56
CA VAL A 78 6.64 13.03 -7.43
C VAL A 78 5.99 13.38 -8.77
N GLU A 79 6.67 14.23 -9.55
CA GLU A 79 6.15 14.76 -10.81
C GLU A 79 5.97 13.62 -11.82
N SER A 80 6.97 12.76 -11.91
CA SER A 80 6.97 11.64 -12.85
C SER A 80 6.00 10.54 -12.42
N THR A 81 5.87 10.30 -11.11
CA THR A 81 4.84 9.37 -10.60
C THR A 81 3.45 9.83 -10.98
N LYS A 82 3.14 11.12 -10.82
CA LYS A 82 1.83 11.67 -11.18
C LYS A 82 1.58 11.60 -12.69
N ARG A 83 2.59 11.97 -13.49
CA ARG A 83 2.49 11.97 -14.95
C ARG A 83 2.17 10.59 -15.52
N HIS A 84 2.78 9.54 -14.94
CA HIS A 84 2.66 8.16 -15.44
C HIS A 84 1.61 7.33 -14.71
N ALA A 85 0.97 7.87 -13.67
CA ALA A 85 -0.12 7.19 -12.98
C ALA A 85 -1.39 7.15 -13.84
N ARG A 86 -2.00 5.98 -13.95
CA ARG A 86 -3.27 5.77 -14.66
C ARG A 86 -4.42 5.66 -13.67
N LYS A 87 -5.64 5.72 -14.19
CA LYS A 87 -6.87 5.55 -13.39
C LYS A 87 -6.91 4.21 -12.64
N ILE A 88 -6.43 3.12 -13.24
CA ILE A 88 -6.34 1.80 -12.57
C ILE A 88 -5.39 1.83 -11.37
N ASP A 89 -4.31 2.60 -11.47
CA ASP A 89 -3.30 2.68 -10.41
C ASP A 89 -3.86 3.39 -9.18
N TRP A 90 -4.83 4.30 -9.36
CA TRP A 90 -5.58 4.92 -8.26
C TRP A 90 -6.43 3.91 -7.50
N TYR A 91 -7.17 3.05 -8.20
CA TYR A 91 -7.99 2.02 -7.54
C TYR A 91 -7.12 0.98 -6.82
N LEU A 92 -5.99 0.59 -7.42
CA LEU A 92 -5.05 -0.33 -6.79
C LEU A 92 -4.37 0.29 -5.57
N ALA A 93 -3.98 1.57 -5.64
CA ALA A 93 -3.44 2.31 -4.50
C ALA A 93 -4.48 2.43 -3.38
N LEU A 94 -5.74 2.75 -3.71
CA LEU A 94 -6.82 2.84 -2.73
C LEU A 94 -7.05 1.49 -2.05
N PHE A 95 -7.10 0.41 -2.83
CA PHE A 95 -7.28 -0.94 -2.30
C PHE A 95 -6.14 -1.35 -1.37
N LEU A 96 -4.89 -1.04 -1.74
CA LEU A 96 -3.72 -1.29 -0.90
C LEU A 96 -3.79 -0.55 0.44
N GLU A 97 -4.04 0.76 0.42
CA GLU A 97 -4.08 1.58 1.63
C GLU A 97 -5.30 1.24 2.50
N LEU A 98 -6.46 1.01 1.89
CA LEU A 98 -7.68 0.66 2.64
C LEU A 98 -7.53 -0.69 3.36
N THR A 99 -7.01 -1.72 2.68
CA THR A 99 -6.76 -3.02 3.31
C THR A 99 -5.70 -2.92 4.41
N PHE A 100 -4.65 -2.13 4.21
CA PHE A 100 -3.63 -1.89 5.22
C PHE A 100 -4.18 -1.19 6.47
N TYR A 101 -4.84 -0.03 6.33
CA TYR A 101 -5.36 0.71 7.48
C TYR A 101 -6.47 -0.05 8.21
N THR A 102 -7.30 -0.80 7.49
CA THR A 102 -8.33 -1.65 8.11
C THR A 102 -7.68 -2.78 8.91
N LEU A 103 -6.63 -3.42 8.38
CA LEU A 103 -5.87 -4.44 9.09
C LEU A 103 -5.22 -3.86 10.36
N MET A 104 -4.55 -2.72 10.25
CA MET A 104 -3.91 -2.06 11.41
C MET A 104 -4.94 -1.68 12.48
N LEU A 105 -6.08 -1.13 12.07
CA LEU A 105 -7.15 -0.78 13.00
C LEU A 105 -7.68 -2.02 13.75
N LEU A 106 -7.91 -3.14 13.06
CA LEU A 106 -8.36 -4.36 13.72
C LEU A 106 -7.31 -4.94 14.67
N ILE A 107 -6.03 -4.89 14.32
CA ILE A 107 -4.95 -5.33 15.21
C ILE A 107 -4.91 -4.47 16.47
N VAL A 108 -5.06 -3.15 16.34
CA VAL A 108 -5.13 -2.24 17.50
C VAL A 108 -6.34 -2.56 18.37
N ILE A 109 -7.52 -2.75 17.77
CA ILE A 109 -8.74 -3.14 18.51
C ILE A 109 -8.52 -4.50 19.22
N ALA A 110 -7.91 -5.48 18.55
CA ALA A 110 -7.59 -6.78 19.13
C ALA A 110 -6.70 -6.64 20.37
N TYR A 111 -5.66 -5.82 20.27
CA TYR A 111 -4.72 -5.57 21.35
C TYR A 111 -5.41 -4.91 22.55
N PHE A 112 -6.27 -3.92 22.33
CA PHE A 112 -7.00 -3.27 23.42
C PHE A 112 -8.04 -4.16 24.10
N LEU A 113 -8.65 -5.11 23.38
CA LEU A 113 -9.68 -6.00 23.92
C LEU A 113 -9.13 -7.28 24.55
N TYR A 114 -8.03 -7.80 24.02
CA TYR A 114 -7.51 -9.15 24.35
C TYR A 114 -6.00 -9.17 24.62
N GLY A 115 -5.33 -8.01 24.62
CA GLY A 115 -3.91 -7.92 24.93
C GLY A 115 -3.61 -8.29 26.38
N PRO A 116 -2.36 -8.71 26.67
CA PRO A 116 -1.94 -8.96 28.05
C PRO A 116 -2.00 -7.67 28.88
N GLU A 117 -2.36 -7.79 30.16
CA GLU A 117 -2.21 -6.72 31.16
C GLU A 117 -0.73 -6.46 31.49
#